data_AF-A0A9E2CMM9-F1
#
_entry.id   AF-A0A9E2CMM9-F1
#
_cell.length_a   1.000
_cell.length_b   1.000
_cell.length_c   1.000
_cell.angle_alpha   90.00
_cell.angle_beta   90.00
_cell.angle_gamma   90.00
#
_symmetry.space_group_name_H-M   'P 1'
#
loop_
_entity.id
_entity.type
_entity.pdbx_description
1 polymer ?
#
loop_
_entity_poly.entity_id
_entity_poly.type
_entity_poly.pdbx_seq_one_letter_code
_entity_poly.pdbx_strand_id
1 'polypeptide(L)' 'MSPHAAQIVRSLGESGAPMVITQNGHAKAVLQGVHSCAQTQETLALLKLLALGPQQVADGKVMSLEEAFDRARG' A
#
# COMPACT_ATOMS: atom_id res chain seq x y z
N MET A 1 -20.62 -9.07 -16.90
CA MET A 1 -19.68 -7.93 -17.05
C MET A 1 -19.73 -7.47 -18.49
N SER A 2 -19.80 -6.16 -18.79
CA SER A 2 -19.81 -5.68 -20.19
C SER A 2 -18.51 -6.09 -20.89
N PRO A 3 -18.54 -6.49 -22.18
CA PRO A 3 -17.32 -6.81 -22.94
C PRO A 3 -16.26 -5.71 -22.85
N HIS A 4 -16.71 -4.45 -22.81
CA HIS A 4 -15.82 -3.30 -22.68
C HIS A 4 -15.09 -3.26 -21.31
N ALA A 5 -15.81 -3.57 -20.22
CA ALA A 5 -15.20 -3.66 -18.90
C ALA A 5 -14.20 -4.82 -18.80
N ALA A 6 -14.49 -5.96 -19.45
CA ALA A 6 -13.56 -7.10 -19.51
C ALA A 6 -12.26 -6.75 -20.24
N GLN A 7 -12.37 -6.01 -21.35
CA GLN A 7 -11.20 -5.55 -22.08
C GLN A 7 -10.33 -4.59 -21.23
N ILE A 8 -10.94 -3.65 -20.53
CA ILE A 8 -10.22 -2.71 -19.64
C ILE A 8 -9.47 -3.47 -18.55
N VAL A 9 -10.11 -4.42 -17.88
CA VAL A 9 -9.47 -5.24 -16.83
C VAL A 9 -8.30 -6.04 -17.39
N ARG A 10 -8.45 -6.62 -18.60
CA ARG A 10 -7.35 -7.34 -19.25
C ARG A 10 -6.19 -6.42 -19.59
N SER A 11 -6.44 -5.26 -20.20
CA SER A 11 -5.38 -4.29 -20.52
C SER A 11 -4.66 -3.77 -19.28
N LEU A 12 -5.37 -3.59 -18.17
CA LEU A 12 -4.78 -3.24 -16.88
C LEU A 12 -3.83 -4.34 -16.37
N GLY A 13 -4.24 -5.61 -16.50
CA GLY A 13 -3.41 -6.75 -16.13
C GLY A 13 -2.16 -6.91 -17.02
N GLU A 14 -2.28 -6.68 -18.32
CA GLU A 14 -1.17 -6.74 -19.28
C GLU A 14 -0.17 -5.58 -19.08
N SER A 15 -0.66 -4.37 -18.80
CA SER A 15 0.16 -3.18 -18.57
C SER A 15 0.87 -3.21 -17.20
N GLY A 16 0.18 -3.68 -16.17
CA GLY A 16 0.64 -3.60 -14.78
C GLY A 16 0.62 -2.19 -14.17
N ALA A 17 0.45 -1.14 -15.00
CA ALA A 17 0.37 0.24 -14.55
C ALA A 17 -1.08 0.67 -14.25
N PRO A 18 -1.30 1.55 -13.26
CA PRO A 18 -2.61 2.12 -12.99
C PRO A 18 -3.11 2.99 -14.15
N MET A 19 -4.42 2.97 -14.40
CA MET A 19 -5.09 3.80 -15.40
C MET A 19 -5.82 4.96 -14.75
N VAL A 20 -5.70 6.17 -15.33
CA VAL A 20 -6.43 7.37 -14.87
C VAL A 20 -7.66 7.59 -15.74
N ILE A 21 -8.83 7.70 -15.11
CA ILE A 21 -10.09 8.00 -15.78
C ILE A 21 -10.32 9.51 -15.68
N THR A 22 -10.48 10.17 -16.84
CA THR A 22 -10.75 11.61 -16.92
C THR A 22 -12.17 11.88 -17.39
N GLN A 23 -12.76 12.98 -16.91
CA GLN A 23 -14.02 13.54 -17.40
C GLN A 23 -13.91 15.05 -17.47
N ASN A 24 -14.34 15.65 -18.58
CA ASN A 24 -14.22 17.09 -18.85
C ASN A 24 -12.78 17.61 -18.68
N GLY A 25 -11.78 16.82 -19.07
CA GLY A 25 -10.36 17.18 -18.94
C GLY A 25 -9.77 17.03 -17.53
N HIS A 26 -10.54 16.55 -16.55
CA HIS A 26 -10.08 16.38 -15.16
C HIS A 26 -10.03 14.91 -14.76
N ALA A 27 -8.97 14.49 -14.07
CA ALA A 27 -8.90 13.18 -13.44
C ALA A 27 -10.02 13.02 -12.40
N LYS A 28 -10.73 11.89 -12.44
CA LYS A 28 -11.86 11.56 -11.56
C LYS A 28 -11.67 10.28 -10.78
N ALA A 29 -10.96 9.31 -11.34
CA ALA A 29 -10.70 8.03 -10.69
C ALA A 29 -9.39 7.41 -11.19
N VAL A 30 -8.87 6.47 -10.41
CA VAL A 30 -7.74 5.61 -10.80
C VAL A 30 -8.23 4.17 -10.73
N LEU A 31 -8.05 3.42 -11.81
CA LEU A 31 -8.25 1.98 -11.83
C LEU A 31 -6.87 1.30 -11.74
N GLN A 32 -6.71 0.39 -10.79
CA GLN A 32 -5.46 -0.34 -10.59
C GLN A 32 -5.72 -1.78 -10.17
N GLY A 33 -4.75 -2.66 -10.40
CA GLY A 33 -4.84 -4.06 -9.98
C GLY A 33 -4.89 -4.17 -8.45
N VAL A 34 -5.69 -5.13 -7.95
CA VAL A 34 -5.83 -5.35 -6.51
C VAL A 34 -4.51 -5.74 -5.84
N HIS A 35 -3.68 -6.55 -6.51
CA HIS A 35 -2.36 -6.93 -6.02
C HIS A 35 -1.41 -5.72 -5.92
N SER A 36 -1.33 -4.89 -6.96
CA SER A 36 -0.49 -3.68 -6.95
C SER A 36 -0.98 -2.67 -5.89
N CYS A 37 -2.29 -2.55 -5.70
CA CYS A 37 -2.88 -1.74 -4.63
C CYS A 37 -2.43 -2.25 -3.26
N ALA A 38 -2.58 -3.56 -2.99
CA ALA A 38 -2.19 -4.17 -1.73
C ALA A 38 -0.68 -4.00 -1.44
N GLN A 39 0.16 -4.23 -2.44
CA GLN A 39 1.61 -4.05 -2.33
C GLN A 39 1.99 -2.60 -2.01
N THR A 40 1.31 -1.63 -2.64
CA THR A 40 1.50 -0.20 -2.34
C THR A 40 1.10 0.11 -0.90
N GLN A 41 -0.04 -0.42 -0.43
CA GLN A 41 -0.49 -0.22 0.95
C GLN A 41 0.47 -0.84 1.97
N GLU A 42 1.00 -2.03 1.70
CA GLU A 42 2.02 -2.68 2.54
C GLU A 42 3.30 -1.84 2.60
N THR A 43 3.77 -1.35 1.45
CA THR A 43 4.94 -0.47 1.38
C THR A 43 4.72 0.80 2.20
N LEU A 44 3.56 1.45 2.06
CA LEU A 44 3.21 2.63 2.85
C LEU A 44 3.13 2.33 4.35
N ALA A 45 2.67 1.15 4.76
CA ALA A 45 2.66 0.75 6.15
C ALA A 45 4.08 0.63 6.72
N LEU A 46 5.00 0.00 5.98
CA LEU A 46 6.41 -0.09 6.38
C LEU A 46 7.08 1.30 6.45
N LEU A 47 6.83 2.16 5.48
CA LEU A 47 7.35 3.53 5.48
C LEU A 47 6.82 4.34 6.68
N LYS A 48 5.55 4.14 7.07
CA LYS A 48 4.99 4.75 8.28
C LYS A 48 5.71 4.27 9.54
N LEU A 49 5.97 2.96 9.67
CA LEU A 49 6.73 2.42 10.80
C LEU A 49 8.14 3.03 10.87
N LEU A 50 8.83 3.13 9.73
CA LEU A 50 10.16 3.75 9.64
C LEU A 50 10.13 5.23 10.02
N ALA A 51 9.11 5.98 9.58
CA ALA A 51 8.96 7.39 9.91
C ALA A 51 8.63 7.64 11.40
N LEU A 52 7.88 6.73 12.02
CA LEU A 52 7.49 6.83 13.44
C LEU A 52 8.62 6.41 14.40
N GLY A 53 9.53 5.53 13.97
CA GLY A 53 10.60 4.96 14.80
C GLY A 53 11.44 6.01 15.55
N PRO A 54 11.99 7.05 14.88
CA PRO A 54 12.80 8.07 15.55
C PRO A 54 12.06 8.78 16.70
N GLN A 55 10.78 9.12 16.51
CA GLN A 55 9.98 9.76 17.56
C GLN A 55 9.71 8.81 18.74
N GLN A 56 9.45 7.53 18.46
CA GLN A 56 9.25 6.52 19.52
C GLN A 56 10.52 6.34 20.38
N VAL A 57 11.70 6.39 19.76
CA VAL A 57 12.98 6.36 20.49
C VAL A 57 13.14 7.61 21.36
N ALA A 58 12.87 8.80 20.80
CA ALA A 58 12.95 10.06 21.54
C ALA A 58 11.96 10.11 22.72
N ASP A 59 10.77 9.52 22.56
CA ASP A 59 9.75 9.42 23.60
C ASP A 59 10.04 8.31 24.62
N GLY A 60 11.14 7.56 24.50
CA GLY A 60 11.46 6.43 25.37
C GLY A 60 10.54 5.22 25.20
N LYS A 61 9.77 5.14 24.10
CA LYS A 61 8.88 4.02 23.75
C LYS A 61 9.69 2.86 23.14
N VAL A 62 10.66 2.39 23.89
CA VAL A 62 11.59 1.31 23.51
C VAL A 62 11.49 0.17 24.51
N MET A 63 11.88 -1.03 24.09
CA MET A 63 12.11 -2.17 24.97
C MET A 63 13.47 -2.77 24.64
N SER A 64 14.10 -3.41 25.62
CA SER A 64 15.32 -4.17 25.43
C SER A 64 15.07 -5.39 24.52
N LEU A 65 16.16 -5.93 23.96
CA LEU A 65 16.07 -7.13 23.13
C LEU A 65 15.53 -8.34 23.90
N GLU A 66 15.90 -8.47 25.18
CA GLU A 66 15.43 -9.53 26.07
C GLU A 66 13.91 -9.47 26.27
N GLU A 67 13.38 -8.28 26.62
CA GLU A 67 11.94 -8.03 26.76
C GLU A 67 11.17 -8.32 25.46
N ALA A 68 11.76 -8.00 24.29
CA ALA A 68 11.15 -8.28 23.00
C ALA A 68 11.05 -9.80 22.73
N PHE A 69 12.10 -10.58 23.03
CA PHE A 69 12.08 -12.04 22.88
C PHE A 69 11.13 -12.71 23.86
N ASP A 70 11.03 -12.22 25.09
CA ASP A 70 10.09 -12.74 26.07
C ASP A 70 8.64 -12.50 25.62
N ARG A 71 8.35 -11.31 25.10
CA ARG A 71 7.03 -10.99 24.54
C ARG A 71 6.68 -11.81 23.31
N ALA A 72 7.63 -12.04 22.39
CA ALA A 72 7.39 -12.78 21.16
C ALA A 72 7.19 -14.30 21.39
N ARG A 73 7.70 -14.82 22.52
CA ARG A 73 7.56 -16.23 22.94
C ARG A 73 6.32 -16.47 23.82
N GLY A 74 5.63 -15.40 24.23
CA GLY A 74 4.40 -15.44 25.04
C GLY A 74 3.19 -15.99 24.30
#